data_AF-A0A1R0WDT0-F1
#
_entry.id   AF-A0A1R0WDT0-F1
#
_cell.length_a   1.000
_cell.length_b   1.000
_cell.length_c   1.000
_cell.angle_alpha   90.00
_cell.angle_beta   90.00
_cell.angle_gamma   90.00
#
_symmetry.space_group_name_H-M   'P 1'
#
loop_
_entity.id
_entity.type
_entity.pdbx_description
1 polymer ?
#
loop_
_entity_poly.entity_id
_entity_poly.type
_entity_poly.pdbx_seq_one_letter_code
_entity_poly.pdbx_strand_id
1 'polypeptide(L)'
;MPRTSEELAQEIEVCTTSVSLAEDEREALRRAAAIIRIRRARESINARLFEVQTSTDENIENDYVSVDEVADMFGISVQGVYKWIKLGKIEVDEFETPGGKKNQIPRAQFNVPKYQKQIETVRRTKEALSKVKPVEKNEDLYPVSDEDADMEELDVK
;
A
#
# COMPACT_ATOMS: atom_id res chain seq x y z
N MET A 1 -39.37 -9.69 11.69
CA MET A 1 -38.67 -9.36 10.43
C MET A 1 -38.78 -7.86 10.20
N PRO A 2 -37.69 -7.12 10.08
CA PRO A 2 -37.76 -5.70 9.72
C PRO A 2 -38.27 -5.57 8.27
N ARG A 3 -39.29 -4.72 8.04
CA ARG A 3 -39.81 -4.44 6.69
C ARG A 3 -38.75 -3.71 5.88
N THR A 4 -38.61 -4.08 4.61
CA THR A 4 -37.69 -3.40 3.70
C THR A 4 -38.24 -2.04 3.29
N SER A 5 -37.35 -1.11 2.91
CA SER A 5 -37.75 0.24 2.47
C SER A 5 -38.63 0.23 1.21
N GLU A 6 -38.52 -0.82 0.39
CA GLU A 6 -39.36 -1.02 -0.80
C GLU A 6 -40.78 -1.44 -0.45
N GLU A 7 -40.92 -2.39 0.48
CA GLU A 7 -42.23 -2.81 1.00
C GLU A 7 -42.98 -1.62 1.63
N LEU A 8 -42.29 -0.76 2.37
CA LEU A 8 -42.87 0.44 2.96
C LEU A 8 -43.33 1.46 1.91
N ALA A 9 -42.55 1.67 0.84
CA ALA A 9 -42.94 2.58 -0.24
C ALA A 9 -44.16 2.04 -1.02
N GLN A 10 -44.24 0.73 -1.22
CA GLN A 10 -45.35 0.08 -1.90
C GLN A 10 -46.64 0.09 -1.06
N GLU A 11 -46.52 -0.13 0.25
CA GLU A 11 -47.64 -0.03 1.19
C GLU A 11 -48.22 1.39 1.22
N ILE A 12 -47.38 2.42 1.21
CA ILE A 12 -47.80 3.82 1.15
C ILE A 12 -48.57 4.12 -0.16
N GLU A 13 -48.11 3.62 -1.31
CA GLU A 13 -48.83 3.82 -2.59
C GLU A 13 -50.19 3.13 -2.62
N VAL A 14 -50.28 1.91 -2.10
CA VAL A 14 -51.56 1.21 -1.94
C VAL A 14 -52.49 2.00 -1.02
N CYS A 15 -52.00 2.55 0.08
CA CYS A 15 -52.79 3.41 0.96
C CYS A 15 -53.28 4.69 0.26
N THR A 16 -52.46 5.33 -0.58
CA THR A 16 -52.89 6.55 -1.32
C THR A 16 -53.99 6.31 -2.35
N THR A 17 -54.11 5.07 -2.87
CA THR A 17 -55.10 4.70 -3.89
C THR A 17 -56.36 4.07 -3.30
N SER A 18 -56.27 3.43 -2.14
CA SER A 18 -57.37 2.69 -1.48
C SER A 18 -58.13 3.50 -0.42
N VAL A 19 -57.55 4.56 0.15
CA VAL A 19 -58.15 5.32 1.26
C VAL A 19 -58.66 6.69 0.78
N SER A 20 -59.87 7.06 1.22
CA SER A 20 -60.41 8.42 1.08
C SER A 20 -59.66 9.32 2.06
N LEU A 21 -58.63 9.99 1.56
CA LEU A 21 -57.79 10.93 2.28
C LEU A 21 -57.98 12.31 1.66
N ALA A 22 -57.77 13.36 2.46
CA ALA A 22 -57.72 14.71 1.93
C ALA A 22 -56.58 14.83 0.91
N GLU A 23 -56.72 15.73 -0.07
CA GLU A 23 -55.76 15.85 -1.18
C GLU A 23 -54.36 16.21 -0.68
N ASP A 24 -54.26 17.05 0.36
CA ASP A 24 -53.02 17.43 1.04
C ASP A 24 -52.31 16.23 1.69
N GLU A 25 -53.08 15.31 2.30
CA GLU A 25 -52.55 14.09 2.94
C GLU A 25 -52.07 13.08 1.90
N ARG A 26 -52.78 12.95 0.77
CA ARG A 26 -52.35 12.12 -0.35
C ARG A 26 -51.06 12.63 -0.98
N GLU A 27 -50.92 13.94 -1.12
CA GLU A 27 -49.70 14.55 -1.63
C GLU A 27 -48.51 14.33 -0.68
N ALA A 28 -48.73 14.48 0.64
CA ALA A 28 -47.71 14.19 1.65
C ALA A 28 -47.22 12.73 1.58
N LEU A 29 -48.14 11.77 1.43
CA LEU A 29 -47.80 10.35 1.30
C LEU A 29 -47.04 10.04 0.00
N ARG A 30 -47.42 10.65 -1.13
CA ARG A 30 -46.66 10.52 -2.39
C ARG A 30 -45.25 11.07 -2.27
N ARG A 31 -45.08 12.23 -1.61
CA ARG A 31 -43.76 12.82 -1.34
C ARG A 31 -42.92 11.90 -0.46
N ALA A 32 -43.52 11.30 0.58
CA ALA A 32 -42.82 10.35 1.45
C ALA A 32 -42.35 9.09 0.68
N ALA A 33 -43.20 8.50 -0.15
CA ALA A 33 -42.83 7.36 -1.00
C ALA A 33 -41.69 7.72 -1.99
N ALA A 34 -41.74 8.91 -2.58
CA ALA A 34 -40.68 9.40 -3.47
C ALA A 34 -39.33 9.56 -2.74
N ILE A 35 -39.34 10.12 -1.52
CA ILE A 35 -38.12 10.29 -0.70
C ILE A 35 -37.49 8.92 -0.39
N ILE A 36 -38.29 7.92 -0.03
CA ILE A 36 -37.80 6.57 0.27
C ILE A 36 -37.10 5.97 -0.95
N ARG A 37 -37.69 6.11 -2.15
CA ARG A 37 -37.08 5.63 -3.40
C ARG A 37 -35.78 6.36 -3.75
N ILE A 38 -35.76 7.68 -3.63
CA ILE A 38 -34.55 8.49 -3.89
C ILE A 38 -33.41 8.08 -2.95
N ARG A 39 -33.72 7.86 -1.67
CA ARG A 39 -32.72 7.43 -0.68
C ARG A 39 -32.13 6.07 -1.03
N ARG A 40 -32.97 5.10 -1.42
CA ARG A 40 -32.50 3.78 -1.85
C ARG A 40 -31.70 3.82 -3.15
N ALA A 41 -32.11 4.64 -4.11
CA ALA A 41 -31.35 4.85 -5.34
C ALA A 41 -29.95 5.42 -5.02
N ARG A 42 -29.86 6.40 -4.11
CA ARG A 42 -28.57 6.94 -3.63
C ARG A 42 -27.73 5.89 -2.91
N GLU A 43 -28.32 5.06 -2.07
CA GLU A 43 -27.60 3.96 -1.40
C GLU A 43 -27.04 2.96 -2.42
N SER A 44 -27.80 2.62 -3.47
CA SER A 44 -27.33 1.74 -4.55
C SER A 44 -26.21 2.36 -5.40
N ILE A 45 -26.27 3.67 -5.64
CA ILE A 45 -25.23 4.42 -6.36
C ILE A 45 -23.97 4.51 -5.50
N ASN A 46 -24.11 4.77 -4.20
CA ASN A 46 -22.99 4.82 -3.27
C ASN A 46 -22.34 3.44 -3.08
N ALA A 47 -23.13 2.37 -3.03
CA ALA A 47 -22.59 1.01 -3.00
C ALA A 47 -21.78 0.69 -4.26
N ARG A 48 -22.27 1.08 -5.45
CA ARG A 48 -21.51 0.95 -6.70
C ARG A 48 -20.27 1.83 -6.76
N LEU A 49 -20.34 3.07 -6.27
CA LEU A 49 -19.17 3.95 -6.18
C LEU A 49 -18.12 3.40 -5.24
N PHE A 50 -18.53 2.79 -4.13
CA PHE A 50 -17.64 2.12 -3.20
C PHE A 50 -17.00 0.88 -3.85
N GLU A 51 -17.77 0.04 -4.55
CA GLU A 51 -17.22 -1.10 -5.31
C GLU A 51 -16.23 -0.66 -6.40
N VAL A 52 -16.50 0.45 -7.10
CA VAL A 52 -15.58 1.03 -8.10
C VAL A 52 -14.32 1.62 -7.43
N GLN A 53 -14.44 2.22 -6.25
CA GLN A 53 -13.27 2.69 -5.47
C GLN A 53 -12.41 1.53 -4.97
N THR A 54 -13.00 0.47 -4.41
CA THR A 54 -12.23 -0.69 -3.95
C THR A 54 -11.59 -1.46 -5.10
N SER A 55 -12.20 -1.48 -6.28
CA SER A 55 -11.62 -2.10 -7.47
C SER A 55 -10.62 -1.21 -8.22
N THR A 56 -10.54 0.09 -7.91
CA THR A 56 -9.47 0.96 -8.44
C THR A 56 -8.26 1.02 -7.52
N ASP A 57 -8.43 0.89 -6.19
CA ASP A 57 -7.29 0.85 -5.25
C ASP A 57 -6.59 -0.53 -5.19
N GLU A 58 -7.28 -1.64 -5.46
CA GLU A 58 -6.65 -2.98 -5.46
C GLU A 58 -6.07 -3.40 -6.82
N ASN A 59 -6.38 -2.67 -7.89
CA ASN A 59 -6.04 -3.05 -9.27
C ASN A 59 -5.13 -2.06 -10.00
N ILE A 60 -4.61 -1.05 -9.27
CA ILE A 60 -3.28 -0.53 -9.60
C ILE A 60 -2.30 -1.60 -9.10
N GLU A 61 -2.24 -2.70 -9.85
CA GLU A 61 -1.01 -3.48 -9.93
C GLU A 61 0.07 -2.45 -10.25
N ASN A 62 0.94 -2.17 -9.27
CA ASN A 62 2.10 -1.30 -9.44
C ASN A 62 2.99 -1.91 -10.53
N ASP A 63 2.70 -1.56 -11.78
CA ASP A 63 3.48 -1.90 -12.97
C ASP A 63 4.92 -1.38 -12.84
N TYR A 64 5.13 -0.45 -11.92
CA TYR A 64 6.39 0.20 -11.64
C TYR A 64 6.81 0.00 -10.19
N VAL A 65 8.10 -0.24 -10.01
CA VAL A 65 8.79 -0.34 -8.72
C VAL A 65 9.85 0.75 -8.60
N SER A 66 10.04 1.25 -7.40
CA SER A 66 11.05 2.23 -7.06
C SER A 66 12.45 1.61 -6.95
N VAL A 67 13.48 2.45 -7.02
CA VAL A 67 14.89 2.03 -6.88
C VAL A 67 15.13 1.34 -5.52
N ASP A 68 14.50 1.82 -4.46
CA ASP A 68 14.63 1.26 -3.11
C ASP A 68 14.01 -0.15 -3.03
N GLU A 69 12.84 -0.35 -3.64
CA GLU A 69 12.21 -1.67 -3.71
C GLU A 69 13.06 -2.66 -4.53
N VAL A 70 13.67 -2.21 -5.64
CA VAL A 70 14.59 -3.04 -6.40
C VAL A 70 15.83 -3.39 -5.58
N ALA A 71 16.37 -2.45 -4.81
CA ALA A 71 17.50 -2.71 -3.92
C ALA A 71 17.17 -3.83 -2.92
N ASP A 72 15.97 -3.77 -2.32
CA ASP A 72 15.46 -4.79 -1.42
C ASP A 72 15.22 -6.15 -2.08
N MET A 73 14.62 -6.18 -3.28
CA MET A 73 14.34 -7.42 -4.01
C MET A 73 15.62 -8.18 -4.36
N PHE A 74 16.68 -7.46 -4.75
CA PHE A 74 17.95 -8.05 -5.14
C PHE A 74 18.97 -8.14 -4.01
N GLY A 75 18.67 -7.58 -2.83
CA GLY A 75 19.59 -7.56 -1.69
C GLY A 75 20.87 -6.79 -1.99
N ILE A 76 20.79 -5.76 -2.83
CA ILE A 76 21.92 -4.91 -3.22
C ILE A 76 21.71 -3.50 -2.66
N SER A 77 22.76 -2.69 -2.63
CA SER A 77 22.63 -1.29 -2.24
C SER A 77 21.90 -0.48 -3.32
N VAL A 78 21.19 0.58 -2.91
CA VAL A 78 20.53 1.56 -3.80
C VAL A 78 21.51 2.11 -4.85
N GLN A 79 22.75 2.39 -4.44
CA GLN A 79 23.84 2.80 -5.34
C GLN A 79 24.17 1.74 -6.41
N GLY A 80 24.07 0.46 -6.05
CA GLY A 80 24.20 -0.67 -6.97
C GLY A 80 23.10 -0.69 -8.03
N VAL A 81 21.86 -0.36 -7.64
CA VAL A 81 20.73 -0.24 -8.58
C VAL A 81 20.96 0.93 -9.55
N TYR A 82 21.35 2.11 -9.07
CA TYR A 82 21.71 3.25 -9.94
C TYR A 82 22.84 2.92 -10.91
N LYS A 83 23.83 2.12 -10.49
CA LYS A 83 24.89 1.64 -11.36
C LYS A 83 24.34 0.70 -12.45
N TRP A 84 23.37 -0.15 -12.15
CA TRP A 84 22.72 -1.02 -13.15
C TRP A 84 21.89 -0.23 -14.16
N ILE A 85 21.20 0.82 -13.71
CA ILE A 85 20.49 1.77 -14.57
C ILE A 85 21.49 2.44 -15.51
N LYS A 86 22.60 3.00 -14.98
CA LYS A 86 23.63 3.66 -15.79
C LYS A 86 24.32 2.73 -16.80
N LEU A 87 24.41 1.44 -16.50
CA LEU A 87 24.96 0.42 -17.38
C LEU A 87 23.94 -0.11 -18.41
N GLY A 88 22.69 0.38 -18.39
CA GLY A 88 21.63 -0.07 -19.31
C GLY A 88 21.17 -1.50 -19.06
N LYS A 89 21.36 -2.03 -17.85
CA LYS A 89 20.89 -3.37 -17.46
C LYS A 89 19.43 -3.40 -17.04
N ILE A 90 18.90 -2.24 -16.67
CA ILE A 90 17.52 -1.99 -16.26
C ILE A 90 17.03 -0.79 -17.05
N GLU A 91 15.88 -0.93 -17.69
CA GLU A 91 15.19 0.17 -18.37
C GLU A 91 14.34 0.92 -17.34
N VAL A 92 14.35 2.25 -17.41
CA VAL A 92 13.73 3.14 -16.43
C VAL A 92 12.92 4.17 -17.16
N ASP A 93 11.72 4.43 -16.65
CA ASP A 93 10.91 5.56 -17.07
C ASP A 93 11.14 6.72 -16.10
N GLU A 94 11.59 7.86 -16.62
CA GLU A 94 11.72 9.10 -15.86
C GLU A 94 10.35 9.78 -15.77
N PHE A 95 9.82 9.94 -14.56
CA PHE A 95 8.58 10.68 -14.33
C PHE A 95 8.90 12.03 -13.67
N GLU A 96 8.47 13.12 -14.30
CA GLU A 96 8.56 14.46 -13.72
C GLU A 96 7.41 14.66 -12.73
N THR A 97 7.73 14.75 -11.45
CA THR A 97 6.75 15.13 -10.41
C THR A 97 7.10 16.52 -9.87
N PRO A 98 6.11 17.28 -9.36
CA PRO A 98 6.35 18.58 -8.73
C PRO A 98 7.13 18.39 -7.42
N GLY A 99 8.46 18.30 -7.52
CA GLY A 99 9.36 17.92 -6.44
C GLY A 99 10.64 17.23 -6.91
N GLY A 100 10.72 16.81 -8.18
CA GLY A 100 11.94 16.27 -8.78
C GLY A 100 11.68 15.13 -9.77
N LYS A 101 12.77 14.61 -10.32
CA LYS A 101 12.74 13.42 -11.19
C LYS A 101 12.71 12.17 -10.31
N LYS A 102 11.69 11.32 -10.49
CA LYS A 102 11.64 9.99 -9.89
C LYS A 102 11.89 8.95 -10.98
N ASN A 103 12.82 8.05 -10.71
CA ASN A 103 13.11 6.90 -11.55
C ASN A 103 12.14 5.78 -11.17
N GLN A 104 11.26 5.40 -12.10
CA GLN A 104 10.35 4.28 -11.93
C GLN A 104 10.74 3.14 -12.87
N ILE A 105 10.82 1.93 -12.33
CA ILE A 105 11.31 0.75 -13.06
C ILE A 105 10.13 -0.18 -13.31
N PRO A 106 9.80 -0.53 -14.57
CA PRO A 106 8.78 -1.51 -14.86
C PRO A 106 9.05 -2.87 -14.18
N ARG A 107 8.13 -3.31 -13.33
CA ARG A 107 8.22 -4.58 -12.58
C ARG A 107 8.28 -5.79 -13.52
N ALA A 108 7.66 -5.68 -14.71
CA ALA A 108 7.66 -6.71 -15.74
C ALA A 108 9.08 -7.18 -16.14
N GLN A 109 10.07 -6.29 -16.09
CA GLN A 109 11.47 -6.63 -16.45
C GLN A 109 12.09 -7.67 -15.52
N PHE A 110 11.58 -7.80 -14.29
CA PHE A 110 12.10 -8.73 -13.29
C PHE A 110 11.37 -10.08 -13.30
N ASN A 111 10.36 -10.26 -14.16
CA ASN A 111 9.63 -11.53 -14.27
C ASN A 111 10.40 -12.63 -15.03
N VAL A 112 11.65 -12.37 -15.40
CA VAL A 112 12.51 -13.34 -16.08
C VAL A 112 13.02 -14.39 -15.08
N PRO A 113 13.03 -15.70 -15.42
CA PRO A 113 13.44 -16.78 -14.50
C PRO A 113 14.82 -16.59 -13.87
N LYS A 114 15.73 -15.89 -14.56
CA LYS A 114 17.07 -15.55 -14.06
C LYS A 114 17.01 -14.68 -12.80
N TYR A 115 16.15 -13.66 -12.79
CA TYR A 115 16.02 -12.73 -11.68
C TYR A 115 15.19 -13.32 -10.54
N GLN A 116 14.14 -14.07 -10.86
CA GLN A 116 13.31 -14.75 -9.85
C GLN A 116 14.12 -15.67 -8.92
N LYS A 117 15.04 -16.48 -9.46
CA LYS A 117 15.92 -17.34 -8.65
C LYS A 117 16.80 -16.54 -7.68
N GLN A 118 17.31 -15.40 -8.15
CA GLN A 118 18.16 -14.54 -7.34
C GLN A 118 17.36 -13.86 -6.21
N ILE A 119 16.19 -13.32 -6.54
CA ILE A 119 15.26 -12.69 -5.59
C ILE A 119 14.83 -13.70 -4.52
N GLU A 120 14.50 -14.94 -4.90
CA GLU A 120 14.11 -15.98 -3.95
C GLU A 120 15.27 -16.38 -3.02
N THR A 121 16.49 -16.46 -3.55
CA THR A 121 17.68 -16.76 -2.75
C THR A 121 17.92 -15.68 -1.70
N VAL A 122 17.85 -14.40 -2.10
CA VAL A 122 17.98 -13.25 -1.19
C VAL A 122 16.87 -13.23 -0.14
N ARG A 123 15.64 -13.56 -0.53
CA ARG A 123 14.52 -13.66 0.40
C ARG A 123 14.75 -14.73 1.46
N ARG A 124 15.24 -15.90 1.08
CA ARG A 124 15.56 -17.00 2.01
C ARG A 124 16.70 -16.62 2.97
N THR A 125 17.74 -15.93 2.49
CA THR A 125 18.85 -15.50 3.36
C THR A 125 18.42 -14.41 4.34
N LYS A 126 17.62 -13.42 3.90
CA LYS A 126 17.05 -12.38 4.77
C LYS A 126 16.14 -12.98 5.85
N GLU A 127 15.33 -13.97 5.49
CA GLU A 127 14.49 -14.71 6.44
C GLU A 127 15.35 -15.51 7.45
N ALA A 128 16.39 -16.20 6.99
CA ALA A 128 17.32 -16.92 7.86
C ALA A 128 18.04 -15.99 8.84
N LEU A 129 18.54 -14.83 8.36
CA LEU A 129 19.19 -13.81 9.19
C LEU A 129 18.23 -13.23 10.24
N SER A 130 16.97 -13.00 9.89
CA SER A 130 15.97 -12.49 10.84
C SER A 130 15.65 -13.45 12.00
N LYS A 131 15.89 -14.75 11.82
CA LYS A 131 15.66 -15.79 12.85
C LYS A 131 16.87 -15.98 13.77
N VAL A 132 18.03 -15.48 13.39
CA VAL A 132 19.22 -15.47 14.25
C VAL A 132 19.08 -14.29 15.19
N LYS A 133 18.76 -14.55 16.47
CA LYS A 133 18.80 -13.50 17.51
C LYS A 133 20.15 -12.79 17.45
N PRO A 134 20.19 -11.44 17.53
CA PRO A 134 21.46 -10.74 17.63
C PRO A 134 22.18 -11.28 18.86
N VAL A 135 23.38 -11.80 18.63
CA VAL A 135 24.32 -12.15 19.71
C VAL A 135 24.54 -10.86 20.49
N GLU A 136 24.11 -10.85 21.75
CA GLU A 136 24.42 -9.77 22.70
C GLU A 136 25.92 -9.52 22.61
N LYS A 137 26.29 -8.28 22.24
CA LYS A 137 27.67 -7.84 22.25
C LYS A 137 28.13 -7.93 23.71
N ASN A 138 28.92 -8.95 24.03
CA ASN A 138 29.74 -8.94 25.23
C ASN A 138 30.76 -7.81 25.07
N GLU A 139 30.51 -6.67 25.71
CA GLU A 139 31.36 -5.47 25.65
C GLU A 139 32.65 -5.61 26.49
N ASP A 140 32.90 -6.75 27.15
CA ASP A 140 34.02 -6.93 28.07
C ASP A 140 35.10 -7.90 27.54
N LEU A 141 35.84 -7.53 26.49
CA LEU A 141 36.96 -8.37 26.01
C LEU A 141 38.33 -7.69 25.89
N TYR A 142 38.49 -6.49 26.45
CA TYR A 142 39.82 -5.94 26.71
C TYR A 142 39.83 -5.23 28.06
N PRO A 143 40.26 -5.89 29.16
CA PRO A 143 40.78 -5.15 30.29
C PRO A 143 41.99 -4.37 29.76
N VAL A 144 41.86 -3.05 29.66
CA VAL A 144 43.01 -2.16 29.49
C VAL A 144 43.81 -2.33 30.77
N SER A 145 44.87 -3.13 30.71
CA SER A 145 45.88 -3.16 31.76
C SER A 145 46.61 -1.83 31.72
N ASP A 146 46.51 -1.04 32.79
CA ASP A 146 47.18 0.26 32.97
C ASP A 146 48.73 0.17 33.03
N GLU A 147 49.34 -0.90 32.53
CA GLU A 147 50.77 -1.21 32.70
C GLU A 147 51.67 -0.75 31.52
N ASP A 148 51.11 -0.23 30.42
CA ASP A 148 51.88 0.19 29.23
C ASP A 148 52.08 1.72 29.11
N ALA A 149 51.78 2.50 30.14
CA ALA A 149 51.80 3.97 30.07
C ALA A 149 53.18 4.63 30.31
N ASP A 150 54.27 3.87 30.51
CA ASP A 150 55.55 4.42 31.00
C ASP A 150 56.79 4.01 30.18
N MET A 151 56.68 3.98 28.83
CA MET A 151 57.86 3.82 27.96
C MET A 151 58.33 5.14 27.34
N GLU A 152 59.33 5.70 28.02
CA GLU A 152 60.54 6.38 27.52
C GLU A 152 60.37 7.64 26.64
N GLU A 153 60.53 8.80 27.29
CA GLU A 153 61.15 9.99 26.70
C GLU A 153 62.61 9.65 26.31
N LEU A 154 62.83 9.21 25.08
CA LEU A 154 64.16 9.12 24.48
C LEU A 154 64.57 10.50 23.95
N ASP A 155 65.26 11.26 24.81
CA ASP A 155 66.00 12.45 24.41
C ASP A 155 67.21 12.05 23.56
N VAL A 156 67.11 12.28 22.24
CA VAL A 156 68.22 12.15 21.31
C VAL A 156 68.62 13.54 20.80
N LYS A 157 69.56 14.13 21.54
CA LYS A 157 70.56 15.17 21.20
C LYS A 157 70.18 16.35 20.31
#